data_AF-A0A7X9R7S1-F1
#
_entry.id   AF-A0A7X9R7S1-F1
#
_cell.length_a   1.000
_cell.length_b   1.000
_cell.length_c   1.000
_cell.angle_alpha   90.00
_cell.angle_beta   90.00
_cell.angle_gamma   90.00
#
_symmetry.space_group_name_H-M   'P 1'
#
loop_
_entity.id
_entity.type
_entity.pdbx_description
1 polymer ?
#
loop_
_entity_poly.entity_id
_entity_poly.type
_entity_poly.pdbx_seq_one_letter_code
_entity_poly.pdbx_strand_id
1 'polypeptide(L)'
;MITLENYSKWESYIIIEHNNYSIKEDKNRHREIQGVGGVSEDGQVVGIYVENEELNFFYNNHSFLARPEKLVCKNEYVSSSERCFNVTIEGKEIYNIIYKPYIDPGMIYYDADPEEFDVLLYLSRLMKDKESLKEFMNGMKLIKDRKNPTNN
;
A
#
# COMPACT_ATOMS: atom_id res chain seq x y z
N MET A 1 10.18 13.58 3.43
CA MET A 1 10.38 12.18 3.86
C MET A 1 8.99 11.61 4.10
N ILE A 2 8.67 10.47 3.50
CA ILE A 2 7.40 9.76 3.71
C ILE A 2 7.69 8.45 4.43
N THR A 3 6.90 8.12 5.44
CA THR A 3 7.00 6.82 6.12
C THR A 3 5.75 5.99 5.84
N LEU A 4 5.93 4.80 5.28
CA LEU A 4 4.87 3.80 5.13
C LEU A 4 5.06 2.69 6.15
N GLU A 5 3.95 2.19 6.68
CA GLU A 5 3.93 0.88 7.31
C GLU A 5 4.33 -0.19 6.28
N ASN A 6 5.25 -1.07 6.66
CA ASN A 6 5.66 -2.18 5.81
C ASN A 6 4.79 -3.39 6.12
N TYR A 7 3.73 -3.56 5.35
CA TYR A 7 2.76 -4.64 5.50
C TYR A 7 3.44 -6.02 5.45
N SER A 8 4.40 -6.20 4.55
CA SER A 8 5.10 -7.48 4.36
C SER A 8 6.04 -7.85 5.50
N LYS A 9 6.38 -6.93 6.40
CA LYS A 9 7.39 -7.19 7.44
C LYS A 9 7.13 -6.38 8.71
N TRP A 10 6.68 -7.09 9.74
CA TRP A 10 6.51 -6.60 11.11
C TRP A 10 7.77 -5.88 11.63
N GLU A 11 7.59 -4.84 12.45
CA GLU A 11 8.67 -4.03 13.05
C GLU A 11 9.61 -3.39 12.01
N SER A 12 9.08 -3.10 10.82
CA SER A 12 9.80 -2.35 9.81
C SER A 12 8.94 -1.29 9.12
N TYR A 13 9.61 -0.30 8.55
CA TYR A 13 9.00 0.81 7.84
C TYR A 13 9.69 1.03 6.50
N ILE A 14 8.92 1.46 5.51
CA ILE A 14 9.43 1.96 4.24
C ILE A 14 9.57 3.47 4.37
N ILE A 15 10.76 3.99 4.09
CA ILE A 15 11.05 5.43 4.13
C ILE A 15 11.35 5.88 2.71
N ILE A 16 10.55 6.82 2.20
CA ILE A 16 10.72 7.41 0.87
C ILE A 16 11.36 8.80 1.01
N GLU A 17 12.48 8.99 0.31
CA GLU A 17 13.23 10.24 0.23
C GLU A 17 13.75 10.45 -1.19
N HIS A 18 13.49 11.63 -1.78
CA HIS A 18 14.01 12.03 -3.10
C HIS A 18 13.84 10.96 -4.19
N ASN A 19 12.64 10.37 -4.31
CA ASN A 19 12.35 9.30 -5.29
C ASN A 19 13.27 8.07 -5.13
N ASN A 20 13.62 7.76 -3.89
CA ASN A 20 14.28 6.51 -3.51
C ASN A 20 13.63 6.01 -2.22
N TYR A 21 13.81 4.73 -1.91
CA TYR A 21 13.31 4.18 -0.66
C TYR A 21 14.40 3.43 0.11
N SER A 22 14.17 3.31 1.41
CA SER A 22 14.90 2.39 2.29
C SER A 22 13.91 1.67 3.20
N ILE A 23 14.22 0.42 3.54
CA ILE A 23 13.47 -0.32 4.56
C ILE A 23 14.30 -0.27 5.84
N LYS A 24 13.71 0.24 6.91
CA LYS A 24 14.36 0.30 8.23
C LYS A 24 13.61 -0.56 9.21
N GLU A 25 14.34 -1.41 9.91
CA GLU A 25 13.83 -2.12 11.08
C GLU A 25 13.83 -1.15 12.26
N ASP A 26 12.65 -0.94 12.84
CA ASP A 26 12.48 -0.05 13.97
C ASP A 26 11.21 -0.46 14.74
N LYS A 27 11.35 -0.69 16.04
CA LYS A 27 10.22 -1.05 16.91
C LYS A 27 9.43 0.20 17.34
N ASN A 28 9.89 1.39 16.98
CA ASN A 28 9.28 2.64 17.42
C ASN A 28 7.94 2.91 16.72
N ARG A 29 6.86 2.54 17.42
CA ARG A 29 5.47 2.76 17.01
C ARG A 29 5.03 4.22 16.92
N HIS A 30 5.87 5.18 17.33
CA HIS A 30 5.52 6.60 17.39
C HIS A 30 5.81 7.37 16.08
N ARG A 31 6.40 6.74 15.05
CA ARG A 31 6.63 7.40 13.76
C ARG A 31 5.34 7.90 13.13
N GLU A 32 5.36 9.06 12.50
CA GLU A 32 4.25 9.55 11.68
C GLU A 32 4.13 8.63 10.45
N ILE A 33 3.07 7.83 10.40
CA ILE A 33 2.78 6.95 9.28
C ILE A 33 1.86 7.71 8.34
N GLN A 34 2.26 7.77 7.08
CA GLN A 34 1.56 8.51 6.03
C GLN A 34 0.90 7.57 5.02
N GLY A 35 1.12 6.27 5.15
CA GLY A 35 0.49 5.28 4.30
C GLY A 35 0.98 3.89 4.58
N VAL A 36 0.73 3.01 3.62
CA VAL A 36 1.03 1.58 3.73
C VAL A 36 1.61 1.09 2.40
N GLY A 37 2.56 0.17 2.50
CA GLY A 37 3.14 -0.48 1.35
C GLY A 37 3.83 -1.77 1.74
N GLY A 38 4.54 -2.35 0.80
CA GLY A 38 5.34 -3.55 1.02
C GLY A 38 6.16 -3.87 -0.21
N VAL A 39 6.86 -4.99 -0.16
CA VAL A 39 7.65 -5.48 -1.28
C VAL A 39 6.80 -6.46 -2.07
N SER A 40 6.54 -6.18 -3.34
CA SER A 40 5.83 -7.08 -4.24
C SER A 40 6.71 -8.24 -4.74
N GLU A 41 6.10 -9.21 -5.40
CA GLU A 41 6.79 -10.42 -5.89
C GLU A 41 7.87 -10.16 -6.95
N ASP A 42 7.87 -8.99 -7.60
CA ASP A 42 8.94 -8.53 -8.48
C ASP A 42 10.10 -7.85 -7.72
N GLY A 43 10.06 -7.85 -6.39
CA GLY A 43 11.06 -7.23 -5.51
C GLY A 43 10.96 -5.70 -5.45
N GLN A 44 9.93 -5.08 -6.04
CA GLN A 44 9.74 -3.64 -5.98
C GLN A 44 8.94 -3.23 -4.75
N VAL A 45 9.22 -2.05 -4.22
CA VAL A 45 8.33 -1.44 -3.22
C VAL A 45 7.13 -0.83 -3.93
N VAL A 46 5.96 -1.22 -3.45
CA VAL A 46 4.66 -0.72 -3.89
C VAL A 46 3.88 -0.25 -2.68
N GLY A 47 3.18 0.88 -2.81
CA GLY A 47 2.39 1.39 -1.70
C GLY A 47 1.53 2.59 -2.07
N ILE A 48 0.71 3.00 -1.12
CA ILE A 48 -0.13 4.18 -1.22
C ILE A 48 0.04 5.04 0.03
N TYR A 49 0.08 6.36 -0.17
CA TYR A 49 0.31 7.30 0.93
C TYR A 49 -0.38 8.63 0.71
N VAL A 50 -0.50 9.39 1.79
CA VAL A 50 -1.07 10.73 1.80
C VAL A 50 0.00 11.73 2.23
N GLU A 51 0.22 12.73 1.39
CA GLU A 51 1.09 13.86 1.66
C GLU A 51 0.34 15.13 1.26
N ASN A 52 0.30 16.12 2.16
CA ASN A 52 -0.38 17.40 1.90
C ASN A 52 -1.85 17.25 1.43
N GLU A 53 -2.58 16.30 2.04
CA GLU A 53 -3.95 15.93 1.65
C GLU A 53 -4.10 15.31 0.25
N GLU A 54 -2.99 15.04 -0.43
CA GLU A 54 -2.94 14.39 -1.74
C GLU A 54 -2.58 12.91 -1.61
N LEU A 55 -3.37 12.07 -2.29
CA LEU A 55 -3.13 10.64 -2.39
C LEU A 55 -2.08 10.35 -3.47
N ASN A 56 -1.08 9.56 -3.12
CA ASN A 56 0.01 9.19 -4.01
C ASN A 56 0.16 7.67 -4.03
N PHE A 57 0.30 7.12 -5.23
CA PHE A 57 0.71 5.74 -5.44
C PHE A 57 2.22 5.71 -5.66
N PHE A 58 2.94 4.89 -4.91
CA PHE A 58 4.38 4.72 -5.04
C PHE A 58 4.69 3.38 -5.71
N TYR A 59 5.46 3.43 -6.78
CA TYR A 59 5.96 2.24 -7.47
C TYR A 59 7.26 2.58 -8.21
N ASN A 60 8.20 1.65 -8.21
CA ASN A 60 9.47 1.74 -8.95
C ASN A 60 10.17 3.09 -8.72
N ASN A 61 10.34 3.49 -7.45
CA ASN A 61 10.99 4.74 -7.06
C ASN A 61 10.29 6.04 -7.52
N HIS A 62 9.06 5.95 -8.02
CA HIS A 62 8.29 7.10 -8.46
C HIS A 62 6.97 7.21 -7.68
N SER A 63 6.62 8.44 -7.32
CA SER A 63 5.30 8.77 -6.78
C SER A 63 4.41 9.31 -7.88
N PHE A 64 3.21 8.75 -7.97
CA PHE A 64 2.18 9.12 -8.93
C PHE A 64 1.00 9.72 -8.18
N LEU A 65 0.72 11.00 -8.43
CA LEU A 65 -0.47 11.66 -7.88
C LEU A 65 -1.73 10.94 -8.34
N ALA A 66 -2.54 10.49 -7.39
CA ALA A 66 -3.69 9.62 -7.63
C ALA A 66 -4.98 10.28 -7.15
N ARG A 67 -5.76 10.88 -8.06
CA ARG A 67 -7.11 11.34 -7.69
C ARG A 67 -8.00 10.12 -7.44
N PRO A 68 -8.75 10.04 -6.32
CA PRO A 68 -9.60 8.88 -6.03
C PRO A 68 -10.59 8.51 -7.14
N GLU A 69 -11.10 9.49 -7.89
CA GLU A 69 -12.01 9.27 -9.03
C GLU A 69 -11.31 8.72 -10.29
N LYS A 70 -9.98 8.74 -10.33
CA LYS A 70 -9.15 8.43 -11.50
C LYS A 70 -8.16 7.31 -11.25
N LEU A 71 -8.07 6.80 -10.02
CA LEU A 71 -7.31 5.60 -9.69
C LEU A 71 -8.23 4.39 -9.83
N VAL A 72 -7.78 3.41 -10.59
CA VAL A 72 -8.41 2.09 -10.70
C VAL A 72 -7.37 1.05 -10.32
N CYS A 73 -7.66 0.28 -9.28
CA CYS A 73 -6.85 -0.86 -8.87
C CYS A 73 -7.64 -2.15 -9.10
N LYS A 74 -7.03 -3.14 -9.74
CA LYS A 74 -7.63 -4.46 -9.97
C LYS A 74 -6.67 -5.54 -9.53
N ASN A 75 -7.22 -6.62 -8.98
CA ASN A 75 -6.46 -7.83 -8.64
C ASN A 75 -7.33 -9.06 -8.87
N GLU A 76 -7.17 -9.67 -10.04
CA GLU A 76 -8.07 -10.71 -10.56
C GLU A 76 -7.28 -11.98 -10.91
N TYR A 77 -7.88 -13.16 -10.74
CA TYR A 77 -7.28 -14.41 -11.21
C TYR A 77 -7.22 -14.43 -12.75
N VAL A 78 -6.03 -14.69 -13.29
CA VAL A 78 -5.81 -14.90 -14.73
C VAL A 78 -5.56 -16.36 -15.07
N SER A 79 -5.27 -17.18 -14.06
CA SER A 79 -5.21 -18.63 -14.14
C SER A 79 -5.66 -19.25 -12.81
N SER A 80 -5.62 -20.58 -12.70
CA SER A 80 -5.96 -21.28 -11.45
C SER A 80 -4.99 -21.01 -10.30
N SER A 81 -3.81 -20.45 -10.58
CA SER A 81 -2.76 -20.19 -9.58
C SER A 81 -2.17 -18.79 -9.62
N GLU A 82 -2.55 -17.95 -10.59
CA GLU A 82 -1.94 -16.63 -10.80
C GLU A 82 -2.99 -15.54 -10.83
N ARG A 83 -2.59 -14.37 -10.32
CA ARG A 83 -3.37 -13.15 -10.31
C ARG A 83 -2.66 -12.08 -11.11
N CYS A 84 -3.45 -11.20 -11.72
CA CYS A 84 -2.96 -9.97 -12.33
C CYS A 84 -3.33 -8.80 -11.43
N PHE A 85 -2.32 -8.13 -10.88
CA PHE A 85 -2.46 -6.87 -10.18
C PHE A 85 -2.19 -5.72 -11.14
N ASN A 86 -3.14 -4.79 -11.28
CA ASN A 86 -3.06 -3.66 -12.19
C ASN A 86 -3.48 -2.37 -11.48
N VAL A 87 -2.69 -1.32 -11.66
CA VAL A 87 -3.02 0.04 -11.24
C VAL A 87 -2.98 0.97 -12.44
N THR A 88 -4.10 1.63 -12.67
CA THR A 88 -4.27 2.65 -13.70
C THR A 88 -4.60 3.99 -13.04
N ILE A 89 -3.90 5.05 -13.43
CA ILE A 89 -4.12 6.43 -12.95
C ILE A 89 -4.38 7.33 -14.15
N GLU A 90 -5.52 8.03 -14.14
CA GLU A 90 -5.96 8.89 -15.25
C GLU A 90 -5.98 8.16 -16.61
N GLY A 91 -6.33 6.87 -16.59
CA GLY A 91 -6.41 6.02 -17.78
C GLY A 91 -5.05 5.52 -18.30
N LYS A 92 -3.93 5.83 -17.62
CA LYS A 92 -2.60 5.30 -17.94
C LYS A 92 -2.27 4.14 -17.01
N GLU A 93 -1.84 3.03 -17.58
CA GLU A 93 -1.30 1.92 -16.80
C GLU A 93 0.01 2.35 -16.15
N ILE A 94 0.07 2.24 -14.82
CA ILE A 94 1.23 2.62 -14.01
C ILE A 94 1.98 1.38 -13.54
N TYR A 95 1.24 0.34 -13.13
CA TYR A 95 1.81 -0.90 -12.65
C TYR A 95 0.94 -2.08 -13.08
N ASN A 96 1.59 -3.13 -13.58
CA ASN A 96 0.94 -4.35 -14.03
C ASN A 96 1.88 -5.53 -13.79
N ILE A 97 1.45 -6.50 -12.98
CA ILE A 97 2.21 -7.71 -12.68
C ILE A 97 1.30 -8.92 -12.67
N ILE A 98 1.76 -10.01 -13.28
CA ILE A 98 1.17 -11.34 -13.10
C ILE A 98 2.04 -12.06 -12.06
N TYR A 99 1.41 -12.52 -10.98
CA TYR A 99 2.12 -13.13 -9.87
C TYR A 99 1.33 -14.31 -9.29
N LYS A 100 2.04 -15.19 -8.58
CA LYS A 100 1.41 -16.23 -7.76
C LYS A 100 1.23 -15.64 -6.37
N PRO A 101 0.01 -15.47 -5.87
CA PRO A 101 -0.19 -14.97 -4.51
C PRO A 101 0.46 -15.94 -3.53
N TYR A 102 1.16 -15.41 -2.54
CA TYR A 102 1.64 -16.24 -1.44
C TYR A 102 0.44 -16.77 -0.67
N ILE A 103 0.35 -18.10 -0.58
CA ILE A 103 -0.65 -18.79 0.22
C ILE A 103 0.13 -19.55 1.28
N ASP A 104 -0.03 -19.17 2.55
CA ASP A 104 0.60 -19.89 3.64
C ASP A 104 0.11 -21.36 3.63
N PRO A 105 0.99 -22.36 3.53
CA PRO A 105 0.58 -23.77 3.48
C PRO A 105 -0.11 -24.22 4.79
N GLY A 106 0.09 -23.48 5.88
CA GLY A 106 -0.60 -23.58 7.16
C GLY A 106 -2.04 -23.04 7.16
N MET A 107 -2.49 -22.33 6.12
CA MET A 107 -3.89 -21.89 5.97
C MET A 107 -4.91 -23.04 5.99
N ILE A 108 -4.49 -24.28 5.69
CA ILE A 108 -5.35 -25.45 5.80
C ILE A 108 -5.66 -25.79 7.27
N TYR A 109 -4.80 -25.33 8.20
CA TYR A 109 -4.86 -25.65 9.63
C TYR A 109 -5.42 -24.50 10.48
N TYR A 110 -5.49 -23.27 9.95
CA TYR A 110 -6.05 -22.09 10.62
C TYR A 110 -6.77 -21.19 9.62
N ASP A 111 -7.89 -20.56 10.02
CA ASP A 111 -8.60 -19.54 9.23
C ASP A 111 -7.78 -18.23 9.16
N ALA A 112 -6.62 -18.25 8.50
CA ALA A 112 -5.85 -17.04 8.22
C ALA A 112 -6.43 -16.33 6.99
N ASP A 113 -6.40 -14.99 6.96
CA ASP A 113 -6.80 -14.24 5.78
C ASP A 113 -5.63 -14.30 4.77
N PRO A 114 -5.83 -14.72 3.51
CA PRO A 114 -4.80 -14.66 2.48
C PRO A 114 -4.19 -13.26 2.32
N GLU A 115 -4.90 -12.21 2.73
CA GLU A 115 -4.35 -10.86 2.82
C GLU A 115 -3.09 -10.76 3.65
N GLU A 116 -3.00 -11.46 4.80
CA GLU A 116 -1.97 -11.26 5.83
C GLU A 116 -0.54 -11.38 5.26
N PHE A 117 -0.41 -12.07 4.12
CA PHE A 117 0.86 -12.36 3.49
C PHE A 117 0.97 -11.87 2.04
N ASP A 118 -0.09 -11.29 1.45
CA ASP A 118 -0.08 -10.78 0.08
C ASP A 118 -0.36 -9.27 0.05
N VAL A 119 0.73 -8.49 -0.05
CA VAL A 119 0.66 -7.02 -0.11
C VAL A 119 -0.16 -6.51 -1.30
N LEU A 120 -0.11 -7.17 -2.45
CA LEU A 120 -0.84 -6.75 -3.64
C LEU A 120 -2.34 -7.02 -3.48
N LEU A 121 -2.71 -8.11 -2.81
CA LEU A 121 -4.09 -8.38 -2.44
C LEU A 121 -4.61 -7.35 -1.43
N TYR A 122 -3.84 -7.08 -0.37
CA TYR A 122 -4.17 -6.07 0.63
C TYR A 122 -4.36 -4.68 0.00
N LEU A 123 -3.39 -4.22 -0.79
CA LEU A 123 -3.45 -2.94 -1.48
C LEU A 123 -4.64 -2.86 -2.44
N SER A 124 -4.99 -3.94 -3.14
CA SER A 124 -6.14 -3.95 -4.04
C SER A 124 -7.48 -3.78 -3.33
N ARG A 125 -7.62 -4.32 -2.11
CA ARG A 125 -8.83 -4.14 -1.30
C ARG A 125 -8.89 -2.74 -0.69
N LEU A 126 -7.75 -2.20 -0.25
CA LEU A 126 -7.65 -0.81 0.22
C LEU A 126 -8.00 0.21 -0.87
N MET A 127 -7.59 -0.06 -2.11
CA MET A 127 -7.81 0.79 -3.29
C MET A 127 -9.01 0.37 -4.14
N LYS A 128 -9.95 -0.40 -3.57
CA LYS A 128 -11.04 -1.05 -4.32
C LYS A 128 -11.91 -0.05 -5.09
N ASP A 129 -12.24 1.07 -4.46
CA ASP A 129 -13.09 2.10 -5.02
C ASP A 129 -12.78 3.47 -4.43
N LYS A 130 -13.41 4.50 -5.00
CA LYS A 130 -13.30 5.89 -4.56
C LYS A 130 -13.63 6.07 -3.09
N GLU A 131 -14.61 5.36 -2.55
CA GLU A 131 -15.06 5.51 -1.17
C GLU A 131 -13.98 4.96 -0.22
N SER A 132 -13.48 3.76 -0.51
CA SER A 132 -12.37 3.12 0.21
C SER A 132 -11.12 4.02 0.25
N LEU A 133 -10.77 4.65 -0.88
CA LEU A 133 -9.64 5.58 -0.96
C LEU A 133 -9.87 6.84 -0.10
N LYS A 134 -11.09 7.39 -0.09
CA LYS A 134 -11.43 8.54 0.75
C LYS A 134 -11.40 8.21 2.23
N GLU A 135 -11.88 7.03 2.60
CA GLU A 135 -11.80 6.53 3.98
C GLU A 135 -10.35 6.39 4.42
N PHE A 136 -9.49 5.81 3.57
CA PHE A 136 -8.06 5.74 3.82
C PHE A 136 -7.44 7.13 4.03
N MET A 137 -7.73 8.09 3.15
CA MET A 137 -7.22 9.46 3.27
C MET A 137 -7.67 10.14 4.58
N ASN A 138 -8.94 9.99 4.93
CA ASN A 138 -9.49 10.52 6.18
C ASN A 138 -8.85 9.85 7.39
N GLY A 139 -8.63 8.54 7.34
CA GLY A 139 -7.93 7.77 8.38
C GLY A 139 -6.51 8.30 8.62
N MET A 140 -5.75 8.53 7.54
CA MET A 140 -4.40 9.10 7.64
C MET A 140 -4.41 10.51 8.26
N LYS A 141 -5.40 11.34 7.89
CA LYS A 141 -5.58 12.68 8.49
C LYS A 141 -5.84 12.60 9.99
N LEU A 142 -6.77 11.73 10.43
CA LEU A 142 -7.07 11.54 11.85
C LEU A 142 -5.87 11.03 12.66
N ILE A 143 -5.06 10.13 12.09
CA ILE A 143 -3.83 9.64 12.72
C ILE A 143 -2.83 10.78 12.91
N LYS A 144 -2.67 11.65 11.91
CA LYS A 144 -1.81 12.84 11.97
C LYS A 144 -2.28 13.81 13.05
N ASP A 145 -3.57 14.12 13.09
CA ASP A 145 -4.14 15.07 14.05
C ASP A 145 -4.00 14.58 15.50
N ARG A 146 -4.19 13.27 15.76
CA ARG A 146 -3.97 12.67 17.09
C ARG A 146 -2.51 12.73 17.56
N LYS A 147 -1.55 12.72 16.64
CA LYS A 147 -0.11 12.81 16.95
C LYS A 147 0.36 14.25 17.14
N ASN A 148 -0.39 15.24 16.66
CA ASN A 148 -0.13 16.67 16.83
C ASN A 148 -1.29 17.40 17.53
N PRO A 149 -1.52 17.18 18.85
CA PRO A 149 -2.68 17.72 19.58
C PRO A 149 -2.69 19.25 19.80
N THR A 150 -1.85 20.03 19.11
CA THR A 150 -1.81 21.50 19.24
C THR A 150 -2.28 22.18 17.95
N ASN A 151 -3.54 22.60 17.95
CA ASN A 151 -4.03 23.86 17.36
C ASN A 151 -5.53 24.00 17.68
N ASN A 152 -5.84 24.37 18.92
CA ASN A 152 -7.05 25.10 19.32
C ASN A 152 -6.69 26.03 20.47
#